data_AF-A0A3C0J336-F1
#
_entry.id   AF-A0A3C0J336-F1
#
_cell.length_a   1.000
_cell.length_b   1.000
_cell.length_c   1.000
_cell.angle_alpha   90.00
_cell.angle_beta   90.00
_cell.angle_gamma   90.00
#
_symmetry.space_group_name_H-M   'P 1'
#
loop_
_entity.id
_entity.type
_entity.pdbx_description
1 polymer ?
#
loop_
_entity_poly.entity_id
_entity_poly.type
_entity_poly.pdbx_seq_one_letter_code
_entity_poly.pdbx_strand_id
1 'polypeptide(L)'
;FAARVVESSMRGVDRGVVEAALVMGAAPLEVVFRVMFPEALPSLVLGFTLTLVSLVSFSAMAGAVGGGGLGDLAIRYGYQRFRTDVMIATVVVLVALVQAIQWVG
;
A
#
# COMPACT_ATOMS: atom_id res chain seq x y z
N PHE A 1 9.20 5.84 -1.87
CA PHE A 1 8.50 4.91 -0.95
C PHE A 1 8.45 3.49 -1.53
N ALA A 2 7.88 3.28 -2.73
CA ALA A 2 7.78 1.96 -3.36
C ALA A 2 9.10 1.16 -3.43
N ALA A 3 10.21 1.79 -3.84
CA ALA A 3 11.52 1.11 -3.86
C ALA A 3 11.95 0.56 -2.49
N ARG A 4 11.63 1.28 -1.40
CA ARG A 4 11.93 0.87 -0.03
C ARG A 4 11.04 -0.29 0.44
N VAL A 5 9.80 -0.33 -0.03
CA VAL A 5 8.87 -1.46 0.20
C VAL A 5 9.42 -2.72 -0.47
N VAL A 6 9.85 -2.61 -1.72
CA VAL A 6 10.47 -3.73 -2.44
C VAL A 6 11.75 -4.19 -1.73
N GLU A 7 12.64 -3.27 -1.39
CA GLU A 7 13.88 -3.58 -0.68
C GLU A 7 13.63 -4.28 0.66
N SER A 8 12.65 -3.79 1.44
CA SER A 8 12.27 -4.40 2.71
C SER A 8 11.67 -5.79 2.55
N SER A 9 10.88 -6.00 1.51
CA SER A 9 10.26 -7.29 1.18
C SER A 9 11.31 -8.32 0.80
N MET A 10 12.28 -7.93 -0.03
CA MET A 10 13.39 -8.80 -0.41
C MET A 10 14.36 -9.08 0.74
N ARG A 11 14.60 -8.11 1.64
CA ARG A 11 15.38 -8.33 2.87
C ARG A 11 14.65 -9.18 3.92
N GLY A 12 13.33 -9.29 3.82
CA GLY A 12 12.50 -10.11 4.72
C GLY A 12 12.54 -11.60 4.41
N VAL A 13 13.09 -12.01 3.27
CA VAL A 13 13.25 -13.43 2.90
C VAL A 13 14.28 -14.10 3.81
N ASP A 14 13.92 -15.25 4.37
CA ASP A 14 14.82 -16.01 5.24
C ASP A 14 16.08 -16.45 4.49
N ARG A 15 17.23 -16.17 5.09
CA ARG A 15 18.54 -16.59 4.58
C ARG A 15 18.65 -18.11 4.51
N GLY A 16 18.00 -18.85 5.40
CA GLY A 16 18.00 -20.31 5.40
C GLY A 16 17.41 -20.91 4.12
N VAL A 17 16.38 -20.27 3.54
CA VAL A 17 15.76 -20.70 2.27
C VAL A 17 16.71 -20.44 1.10
N VAL A 18 17.44 -19.32 1.13
CA VAL A 18 18.46 -18.96 0.13
C VAL A 18 19.66 -19.90 0.21
N GLU A 19 20.15 -20.20 1.41
CA GLU A 19 21.27 -21.12 1.64
C GLU A 19 20.92 -22.55 1.21
N ALA A 20 19.71 -23.03 1.52
CA ALA A 20 19.22 -24.32 1.07
C ALA A 20 19.19 -24.42 -0.47
N ALA A 21 18.71 -23.38 -1.15
CA ALA A 21 18.69 -23.34 -2.61
C ALA A 21 20.11 -23.39 -3.22
N LEU A 22 21.07 -22.70 -2.61
CA LEU A 22 22.47 -22.74 -3.03
C LEU A 22 23.11 -24.12 -2.82
N VAL A 23 22.84 -24.78 -1.69
CA VAL A 23 23.32 -26.16 -1.41
C VAL A 23 22.71 -27.18 -2.36
N MET A 24 21.48 -26.95 -2.83
CA MET A 24 20.83 -27.76 -3.85
C MET A 24 21.40 -27.54 -5.27
N GLY A 25 22.38 -26.66 -5.43
CA GLY A 25 23.06 -26.40 -6.70
C GLY A 25 22.37 -25.38 -7.61
N ALA A 26 21.43 -24.60 -7.10
CA ALA A 26 20.76 -23.56 -7.89
C ALA A 26 21.75 -22.45 -8.28
N ALA A 27 21.69 -21.99 -9.54
CA ALA A 27 22.48 -20.86 -10.00
C ALA A 27 22.00 -19.56 -9.31
N PRO A 28 22.87 -18.54 -9.10
CA PRO A 28 22.50 -17.31 -8.40
C PRO A 28 21.28 -16.59 -9.00
N LEU A 29 21.15 -16.59 -10.33
CA LEU A 29 19.99 -16.04 -11.04
C LEU A 29 18.71 -16.86 -10.78
N GLU A 30 18.84 -18.18 -10.67
CA GLU A 30 17.72 -19.06 -10.37
C GLU A 30 17.23 -18.86 -8.93
N VAL A 31 18.14 -18.68 -7.97
CA VAL A 31 17.80 -18.34 -6.58
C VAL A 31 17.00 -17.04 -6.51
N VAL A 32 17.40 -15.99 -7.24
CA VAL A 32 16.69 -14.71 -7.23
C VAL A 32 15.28 -14.86 -7.81
N PHE A 33 15.13 -15.43 -9.00
CA PHE A 33 13.84 -15.44 -9.71
C PHE A 33 12.90 -16.58 -9.28
N ARG A 34 13.42 -17.74 -8.89
CA ARG A 34 12.60 -18.91 -8.52
C ARG A 34 12.42 -19.10 -7.02
N VAL A 35 13.26 -18.50 -6.19
CA VAL A 35 13.20 -18.70 -4.74
C VAL A 35 12.89 -17.37 -4.04
N MET A 36 13.76 -16.37 -4.14
CA MET A 36 13.58 -15.11 -3.42
C MET A 36 12.34 -14.34 -3.89
N PHE A 37 12.08 -14.27 -5.20
CA PHE A 37 10.96 -13.50 -5.71
C PHE A 37 9.60 -14.07 -5.30
N PRO A 38 9.32 -15.39 -5.48
CA PRO A 38 8.08 -16.00 -4.99
C PRO A 38 7.93 -15.92 -3.47
N GLU A 39 9.01 -16.09 -2.72
CA GLU A 39 8.97 -16.03 -1.25
C GLU A 39 8.71 -14.61 -0.74
N ALA A 40 9.17 -13.58 -1.46
CA ALA A 40 8.90 -12.19 -1.15
C ALA A 40 7.49 -11.73 -1.58
N LEU A 41 6.78 -12.46 -2.47
CA LEU A 41 5.48 -12.04 -3.01
C LEU A 41 4.45 -11.67 -1.94
N PRO A 42 4.23 -12.47 -0.87
CA PRO A 42 3.25 -12.11 0.16
C PRO A 42 3.57 -10.76 0.82
N SER A 43 4.85 -10.52 1.11
CA SER A 43 5.31 -9.25 1.70
C SER A 43 5.23 -8.08 0.71
N LEU A 44 5.48 -8.33 -0.58
CA LEU A 44 5.35 -7.33 -1.64
C LEU A 44 3.89 -6.91 -1.82
N VAL A 45 2.97 -7.86 -1.86
CA VAL A 45 1.52 -7.59 -1.99
C VAL A 45 1.06 -6.73 -0.82
N LEU A 46 1.37 -7.14 0.42
CA LEU A 46 1.03 -6.36 1.61
C LEU A 46 1.63 -4.94 1.57
N GLY A 47 2.89 -4.83 1.18
CA GLY A 47 3.56 -3.53 1.03
C GLY A 47 2.94 -2.64 -0.04
N PHE A 48 2.48 -3.23 -1.16
CA PHE A 48 1.75 -2.52 -2.20
C PHE A 48 0.36 -2.07 -1.72
N THR A 49 -0.39 -2.94 -1.05
CA THR A 49 -1.68 -2.59 -0.43
C THR A 49 -1.54 -1.40 0.50
N LEU A 50 -0.54 -1.40 1.39
CA LEU A 50 -0.27 -0.28 2.30
C LEU A 50 0.15 1.00 1.55
N THR A 51 0.89 0.87 0.45
CA THR A 51 1.25 2.01 -0.40
C THR A 51 0.01 2.64 -1.03
N LEU A 52 -0.94 1.83 -1.53
CA LEU A 52 -2.20 2.32 -2.08
C LEU A 52 -3.06 3.02 -1.02
N VAL A 53 -3.18 2.43 0.17
CA VAL A 53 -3.88 3.07 1.30
C VAL A 53 -3.23 4.42 1.67
N SER A 54 -1.90 4.49 1.62
CA SER A 54 -1.17 5.74 1.89
C SER A 54 -1.47 6.81 0.84
N LEU A 55 -1.59 6.44 -0.45
CA LEU A 55 -1.97 7.37 -1.52
C LEU A 55 -3.37 7.96 -1.32
N VAL A 56 -4.33 7.13 -0.88
CA VAL A 56 -5.68 7.60 -0.53
C VAL A 56 -5.63 8.60 0.62
N SER A 57 -4.83 8.29 1.65
CA SER A 57 -4.61 9.19 2.79
C SER A 57 -3.97 10.51 2.36
N PHE A 58 -3.01 10.47 1.42
CA PHE A 58 -2.42 11.67 0.85
C PHE A 58 -3.42 12.49 0.02
N SER A 59 -4.34 11.86 -0.71
CA SER A 59 -5.42 12.59 -1.41
C SER A 59 -6.37 13.30 -0.44
N ALA A 60 -6.70 12.66 0.68
CA ALA A 60 -7.50 13.29 1.73
C ALA A 60 -6.77 14.50 2.36
N MET A 61 -5.46 14.38 2.63
CA MET A 61 -4.65 15.49 3.13
C MET A 61 -4.45 16.60 2.09
N ALA A 62 -4.27 16.25 0.81
CA ALA A 62 -4.08 17.21 -0.28
C ALA A 62 -5.27 18.15 -0.43
N GLY A 63 -6.48 17.68 -0.14
CA GLY A 63 -7.68 18.50 -0.10
C GLY A 63 -7.60 19.67 0.89
N ALA A 64 -6.89 19.52 2.00
CA ALA A 64 -6.68 20.60 2.97
C ALA A 64 -5.76 21.72 2.46
N VAL A 65 -4.87 21.40 1.53
CA VAL A 65 -3.90 22.33 0.93
C VAL A 65 -4.39 22.84 -0.44
N GLY A 66 -5.63 22.53 -0.82
CA GLY A 66 -6.22 22.94 -2.10
C GLY A 66 -5.78 22.10 -3.31
N GLY A 67 -5.14 20.94 -3.09
CA GLY A 67 -4.74 20.00 -4.14
C GLY A 67 -5.89 19.16 -4.72
N GLY A 68 -7.13 19.37 -4.27
CA GLY A 68 -8.31 18.64 -4.73
C GLY A 68 -8.47 17.25 -4.09
N GLY A 69 -9.34 16.42 -4.67
CA GLY A 69 -9.61 15.05 -4.20
C GLY A 69 -10.75 14.94 -3.17
N LEU A 70 -10.88 13.77 -2.56
CA LEU A 70 -11.95 13.47 -1.60
C LEU A 70 -11.87 14.34 -0.34
N GLY A 71 -10.66 14.75 0.06
CA GLY A 71 -10.48 15.68 1.18
C GLY A 71 -11.03 17.09 0.90
N ASP A 72 -10.95 17.55 -0.36
CA ASP A 72 -11.44 18.87 -0.76
C ASP A 72 -12.98 18.94 -0.66
N LEU A 73 -13.65 17.85 -1.07
CA LEU A 73 -15.09 17.67 -0.89
C LEU A 73 -15.50 17.75 0.58
N ALA A 74 -14.80 17.01 1.46
CA ALA A 74 -15.08 17.02 2.89
C ALA A 74 -14.90 18.42 3.51
N ILE A 75 -13.85 19.15 3.11
CA ILE A 75 -13.53 20.45 3.69
C ILE A 75 -14.44 21.55 3.13
N ARG A 76 -14.57 21.67 1.81
CA ARG A 76 -15.34 22.76 1.19
C ARG A 76 -16.84 22.60 1.37
N TYR A 77 -17.34 21.39 1.15
CA TYR A 77 -18.78 21.15 1.17
C TYR A 77 -19.28 20.64 2.52
N GLY A 78 -18.47 19.88 3.25
CA GLY A 78 -18.81 19.43 4.60
C GLY A 78 -18.52 20.50 5.65
N TYR A 79 -17.24 20.74 5.92
CA TYR A 79 -16.79 21.58 7.03
C TYR A 79 -17.11 23.07 6.85
N GLN A 80 -16.68 23.69 5.75
CA GLN A 80 -16.83 25.13 5.53
C GLN A 80 -18.28 25.58 5.35
N ARG A 81 -19.15 24.70 4.83
CA ARG A 81 -20.59 24.98 4.68
C ARG A 81 -21.43 24.45 5.84
N PHE A 82 -20.79 23.95 6.91
CA PHE A 82 -21.45 23.33 8.07
C PHE A 82 -22.48 22.25 7.69
N ARG A 83 -22.27 21.53 6.58
CA ARG A 83 -23.10 20.39 6.19
C ARG A 83 -22.46 19.11 6.70
N THR A 84 -22.80 18.77 7.93
CA THR A 84 -22.33 17.54 8.60
C THR A 84 -22.65 16.28 7.79
N ASP A 85 -23.79 16.27 7.09
CA ASP A 85 -24.22 15.14 6.23
C ASP A 85 -23.17 14.82 5.16
N VAL A 86 -22.66 15.85 4.48
CA VAL A 86 -21.65 15.70 3.42
C VAL A 86 -20.32 15.27 4.04
N MET A 87 -19.94 15.87 5.18
CA MET A 87 -18.71 15.48 5.88
C MET A 87 -18.72 13.98 6.21
N ILE A 88 -19.79 13.47 6.85
CA ILE A 88 -19.92 12.06 7.23
C ILE A 88 -19.93 11.17 5.99
N ALA A 89 -20.69 11.52 4.95
CA ALA A 89 -20.72 10.77 3.71
C ALA A 89 -19.31 10.62 3.09
N THR A 90 -18.51 11.69 3.11
CA THR A 90 -17.15 11.66 2.55
C THR A 90 -16.21 10.76 3.39
N VAL A 91 -16.34 10.78 4.72
CA VAL A 91 -15.59 9.89 5.62
C VAL A 91 -15.95 8.43 5.36
N VAL A 92 -17.25 8.11 5.24
CA VAL A 92 -17.71 6.75 4.96
C VAL A 92 -17.17 6.25 3.62
N VAL A 93 -17.17 7.10 2.57
CA VAL A 93 -16.60 6.75 1.27
C VAL A 93 -15.09 6.47 1.37
N LEU A 94 -14.34 7.30 2.09
CA LEU A 94 -12.90 7.09 2.31
C LEU A 94 -12.63 5.77 3.02
N VAL A 95 -13.36 5.48 4.09
CA VAL A 95 -13.24 4.22 4.84
C VAL A 95 -13.59 3.04 3.94
N ALA A 96 -14.71 3.08 3.22
CA ALA A 96 -15.12 2.02 2.31
C ALA A 96 -14.06 1.75 1.22
N LEU A 97 -13.45 2.80 0.67
CA LEU A 97 -12.40 2.68 -0.33
C LEU A 97 -11.12 2.05 0.24
N VAL A 98 -10.71 2.45 1.44
CA VAL A 98 -9.57 1.81 2.14
C VAL A 98 -9.85 0.33 2.41
N GLN A 99 -11.04 -0.01 2.89
CA GLN A 99 -11.42 -1.40 3.15
C GLN A 99 -11.44 -2.23 1.86
N ALA A 100 -11.96 -1.68 0.76
CA ALA A 100 -11.95 -2.34 -0.54
C ALA A 100 -10.52 -2.66 -1.01
N ILE A 101 -9.57 -1.73 -0.82
CA ILE A 101 -8.16 -1.95 -1.15
C ILE A 101 -7.56 -3.05 -0.28
N GLN A 102 -7.82 -3.05 1.03
CA GLN A 102 -7.30 -4.07 1.96
C GLN A 102 -7.89 -5.46 1.73
N TRP A 103 -9.12 -5.56 1.22
CA TRP A 103 -9.73 -6.85 0.92
C TRP A 103 -9.17 -7.49 -0.35
N VAL A 104 -8.69 -6.67 -1.29
CA VAL A 104 -8.19 -7.14 -2.60
C VAL A 104 -6.74 -7.61 -2.54
N GLY A 105 -5.90 -6.99 -1.72
CA GLY A 105 -4.48 -7.31 -1.63
C GLY A 105 -4.07 -7.78 -0.25
#